data_AF-A0A7G1IS92-F1
#
_entry.id   AF-A0A7G1IS92-F1
#
_cell.length_a   1.000
_cell.length_b   1.000
_cell.length_c   1.000
_cell.angle_alpha   90.00
_cell.angle_beta   90.00
_cell.angle_gamma   90.00
#
_symmetry.space_group_name_H-M   'P 1'
#
loop_
_entity.id
_entity.type
_entity.pdbx_description
1 polymer ?
#
loop_
_entity_poly.entity_id
_entity_poly.type
_entity_poly.pdbx_seq_one_letter_code
_entity_poly.pdbx_strand_id
1 'polypeptide(L)'
;MAREGIYVGSREIIQRYVGTRLVWEKVKIQFNEITNFSSSRFGSFESFTPTTMYMDLGTSASWPVGIAPNIQDSNVIKLRNADLIYEVSVRIDRQIIGYYSGRIQYNYRIIVTFRDEEDQQSFLRNKYNETYIFGRKIGG
;
A
#
# COMPACT_ATOMS: atom_id res chain seq x y z
N MET A 1 -1.38 1.01 30.81
CA MET A 1 -1.39 1.77 29.54
C MET A 1 0.06 1.96 29.10
N ALA A 2 0.47 1.33 28.01
CA ALA A 2 1.77 1.61 27.39
C ALA A 2 1.64 2.92 26.58
N ARG A 3 2.65 3.80 26.65
CA ARG A 3 2.70 5.03 25.84
C ARG A 3 3.48 4.71 24.56
N GLU A 4 2.87 4.93 23.41
CA GLU A 4 3.53 4.79 22.11
C GLU A 4 4.28 6.09 21.78
N GLY A 5 5.53 6.20 22.25
CA GLY A 5 6.38 7.37 21.97
C GLY A 5 7.70 7.37 22.73
N ILE A 6 8.63 8.21 22.29
CA ILE A 6 9.88 8.50 23.01
C ILE A 6 9.61 9.71 23.90
N TYR A 7 9.91 9.64 25.20
CA TYR A 7 9.59 10.71 26.15
C TYR A 7 10.81 11.16 26.94
N VAL A 8 10.83 12.46 27.28
CA VAL A 8 11.75 13.07 28.26
C VAL A 8 10.95 13.98 29.17
N GLY A 9 11.02 13.76 30.49
CA GLY A 9 10.34 14.61 31.47
C GLY A 9 8.83 14.74 31.23
N SER A 10 8.16 13.62 30.94
CA SER A 10 6.72 13.56 30.61
C SER A 10 6.30 14.28 29.33
N ARG A 11 7.24 14.80 28.54
CA ARG A 11 6.99 15.38 27.22
C ARG A 11 7.41 14.40 26.14
N GLU A 12 6.58 14.29 25.11
CA GLU A 12 6.91 13.48 23.95
C GLU A 12 7.99 14.16 23.10
N ILE A 13 8.98 13.39 22.66
CA ILE A 13 9.97 13.83 21.69
C ILE A 13 9.33 13.75 20.30
N ILE A 14 9.19 14.90 19.63
CA ILE A 14 8.78 14.99 18.23
C ILE A 14 9.98 15.08 17.26
N GLN A 15 11.15 15.51 17.74
CA GLN A 15 12.39 15.57 16.97
C GLN A 15 13.58 15.36 17.90
N ARG A 16 14.65 14.74 17.39
CA ARG A 16 15.92 14.56 18.11
C ARG A 16 17.08 15.06 17.27
N TYR A 17 17.95 15.82 17.93
CA TYR A 17 19.16 16.37 17.34
C TYR A 17 20.42 15.80 18.00
N VAL A 18 21.51 15.72 17.25
CA VAL A 18 22.88 15.52 17.75
C VAL A 18 23.71 16.70 17.28
N GLY A 19 24.11 17.57 18.22
CA GLY A 19 24.58 18.91 17.88
C GLY A 19 23.49 19.69 17.14
N THR A 20 23.80 20.17 15.94
CA THR A 20 22.86 20.88 15.06
C THR A 20 22.16 19.97 14.04
N ARG A 21 22.46 18.67 14.02
CA ARG A 21 21.93 17.74 13.01
C ARG A 21 20.68 17.03 13.50
N LEU A 22 19.59 17.11 12.73
CA LEU A 22 18.38 16.29 12.94
C LEU A 22 18.72 14.82 12.66
N VAL A 23 18.50 13.95 13.64
CA VAL A 23 18.77 12.49 13.52
C VAL A 23 17.50 11.64 13.61
N TRP A 24 16.41 12.20 14.11
CA TRP A 24 15.12 11.51 14.18
C TRP A 24 13.98 12.52 14.26
N GLU A 25 12.85 12.21 13.64
CA GLU A 25 11.63 13.02 13.66
C GLU A 25 10.40 12.11 13.70
N LYS A 26 9.44 12.48 14.54
CA LYS A 26 8.10 11.90 14.55
C LYS A 26 7.31 12.51 13.40
N VAL A 27 7.13 11.74 12.33
CA VAL A 27 6.37 12.18 11.15
C VAL A 27 4.92 11.71 11.28
N LYS A 28 3.97 12.64 11.25
CA LYS A 28 2.54 12.31 11.08
C LYS A 28 2.26 12.20 9.58
N ILE A 29 2.09 10.98 9.09
CA ILE A 29 1.84 10.74 7.66
C ILE A 29 0.34 10.92 7.40
N GLN A 30 -0.02 11.99 6.69
CA GLN A 30 -1.33 12.09 6.04
C GLN A 30 -1.20 11.51 4.63
N PHE A 31 -2.02 10.51 4.35
CA PHE A 31 -2.14 9.95 3.01
C PHE A 31 -3.30 10.63 2.29
N ASN A 32 -3.01 11.20 1.13
CA ASN A 32 -4.00 11.94 0.35
C ASN A 32 -4.75 11.02 -0.62
N GLU A 33 -4.17 9.87 -0.96
CA GLU A 33 -4.75 8.90 -1.87
C GLU A 33 -4.96 7.60 -1.09
N ILE A 34 -6.22 7.30 -0.79
CA ILE A 34 -6.60 6.07 -0.10
C ILE A 34 -7.33 5.19 -1.10
N THR A 35 -6.70 4.07 -1.43
CA THR A 35 -7.34 2.99 -2.17
C THR A 35 -7.68 1.90 -1.19
N ASN A 36 -8.97 1.66 -0.98
CA ASN A 36 -9.46 0.63 -0.07
C ASN A 36 -9.87 -0.62 -0.86
N PHE A 37 -9.45 -1.78 -0.38
CA PHE A 37 -9.95 -3.04 -0.90
C PHE A 37 -9.87 -4.09 0.20
N SER A 38 -10.98 -4.79 0.43
CA SER A 38 -10.89 -6.03 1.18
C SER A 38 -10.45 -7.12 0.20
N SER A 39 -9.52 -7.99 0.60
CA SER A 39 -9.23 -9.20 -0.18
C SER A 39 -10.46 -10.11 -0.31
N SER A 40 -11.47 -9.95 0.55
CA SER A 40 -12.78 -10.59 0.35
C SER A 40 -13.56 -10.06 -0.85
N ARG A 41 -13.33 -8.81 -1.30
CA ARG A 41 -14.07 -8.17 -2.40
C ARG A 41 -13.52 -8.49 -3.78
N PHE A 42 -12.22 -8.69 -3.90
CA PHE A 42 -11.54 -8.86 -5.20
C PHE A 42 -10.75 -10.18 -5.32
N GLY A 43 -10.67 -10.99 -4.26
CA GLY A 43 -9.89 -12.22 -4.22
C GLY A 43 -8.66 -12.10 -3.30
N SER A 44 -8.04 -13.23 -2.97
CA SER A 44 -6.88 -13.23 -2.08
C SER A 44 -5.62 -12.75 -2.80
N PHE A 45 -4.68 -12.16 -2.07
CA PHE A 45 -3.34 -11.94 -2.62
C PHE A 45 -2.62 -13.26 -2.87
N GLU A 46 -1.91 -13.32 -3.98
CA GLU A 46 -1.10 -14.48 -4.40
C GLU A 46 0.35 -14.05 -4.57
N SER A 47 1.28 -14.86 -4.07
CA SER A 47 2.70 -14.57 -4.28
C SER A 47 3.05 -14.81 -5.75
N PHE A 48 3.92 -13.96 -6.27
CA PHE A 48 4.42 -14.05 -7.64
C PHE A 48 5.93 -14.31 -7.63
N THR A 49 6.65 -13.61 -6.76
CA THR A 49 8.09 -13.78 -6.47
C THR A 49 8.31 -13.63 -4.96
N PRO A 50 9.53 -13.83 -4.44
CA PRO A 50 9.81 -13.69 -3.00
C PRO A 50 9.50 -12.32 -2.40
N THR A 51 9.36 -11.26 -3.21
CA THR A 51 9.04 -9.92 -2.72
C THR A 51 7.79 -9.33 -3.37
N THR A 52 7.21 -10.00 -4.37
CA THR A 52 6.10 -9.45 -5.15
C THR A 52 4.88 -10.34 -5.06
N MET A 53 3.72 -9.72 -4.85
CA MET A 53 2.42 -10.39 -4.89
C MET A 53 1.47 -9.66 -5.84
N TYR A 54 0.40 -10.32 -6.26
CA TYR A 54 -0.67 -9.66 -6.99
C TYR A 54 -2.05 -9.99 -6.40
N MET A 55 -3.02 -9.15 -6.76
CA MET A 55 -4.44 -9.41 -6.59
C MET A 55 -5.14 -9.05 -7.91
N ASP A 56 -5.96 -9.97 -8.41
CA ASP A 56 -6.86 -9.68 -9.53
C ASP A 56 -7.93 -8.68 -9.08
N LEU A 57 -8.14 -7.63 -9.85
CA LEU A 57 -9.19 -6.63 -9.64
C LEU A 57 -10.42 -6.90 -10.52
N GLY A 58 -10.37 -8.00 -11.30
CA GLY A 58 -11.43 -8.44 -12.18
C GLY A 58 -11.33 -7.87 -13.59
N THR A 59 -12.30 -8.28 -14.40
CA THR A 59 -12.42 -7.90 -15.81
C THR A 59 -13.32 -6.69 -15.98
N SER A 60 -12.85 -5.67 -16.69
CA SER A 60 -13.64 -4.49 -17.01
C SER A 60 -13.13 -3.77 -18.25
N ALA A 61 -14.03 -3.11 -18.98
CA ALA A 61 -13.67 -2.12 -20.00
C ALA A 61 -13.24 -0.77 -19.40
N SER A 62 -13.61 -0.51 -18.15
CA SER A 62 -13.35 0.74 -17.43
C SER A 62 -12.33 0.51 -16.32
N TRP A 63 -11.70 1.59 -15.85
CA TRP A 63 -10.81 1.55 -14.69
C TRP A 63 -11.54 1.00 -13.44
N PRO A 64 -10.89 0.18 -12.60
CA PRO A 64 -11.52 -0.36 -11.39
C PRO A 64 -11.95 0.75 -10.41
N VAL A 65 -13.17 0.62 -9.88
CA VAL A 65 -13.73 1.59 -8.92
C VAL A 65 -12.97 1.51 -7.60
N GLY A 66 -12.59 2.68 -7.05
CA GLY A 66 -11.91 2.79 -5.77
C GLY A 66 -10.39 2.71 -5.84
N ILE A 67 -9.81 2.50 -7.02
CA ILE A 67 -8.36 2.51 -7.24
C ILE A 67 -7.95 3.87 -7.79
N ALA A 68 -7.01 4.54 -7.12
CA ALA A 68 -6.44 5.78 -7.63
C ALA A 68 -5.65 5.52 -8.93
N PRO A 69 -5.96 6.22 -10.06
CA PRO A 69 -5.32 5.98 -11.35
C PRO A 69 -3.80 6.10 -11.36
N ASN A 70 -3.28 6.98 -10.50
CA ASN A 70 -1.87 7.35 -10.44
C ASN A 70 -1.21 6.91 -9.13
N ILE A 71 -1.75 5.88 -8.45
CA ILE A 71 -1.22 5.44 -7.15
C ILE A 71 0.27 5.05 -7.22
N GLN A 72 0.69 4.51 -8.37
CA GLN A 72 2.08 4.14 -8.66
C GLN A 72 3.04 5.34 -8.76
N ASP A 73 2.52 6.56 -8.93
CA ASP A 73 3.31 7.80 -8.99
C ASP A 73 3.52 8.43 -7.60
N SER A 74 3.00 7.81 -6.54
CA SER A 74 3.22 8.25 -5.16
C SER A 74 4.67 8.01 -4.73
N ASN A 75 5.25 8.98 -4.01
CA ASN A 75 6.62 8.91 -3.51
C ASN A 75 6.77 7.90 -2.36
N VAL A 76 5.72 7.73 -1.57
CA VAL A 76 5.66 6.76 -0.48
C VAL A 76 4.33 6.05 -0.58
N ILE A 77 4.37 4.72 -0.59
CA ILE A 77 3.17 3.88 -0.54
C ILE A 77 3.27 2.98 0.68
N LYS A 78 2.20 3.00 1.48
CA LYS A 78 2.05 2.09 2.61
C LYS A 78 0.90 1.13 2.36
N LEU A 79 1.09 -0.11 2.79
CA LEU A 79 0.05 -1.11 2.86
C LEU A 79 -0.24 -1.40 4.32
N ARG A 80 -1.48 -1.21 4.76
CA ARG A 80 -1.94 -1.63 6.08
C ARG A 80 -2.79 -2.88 5.97
N ASN A 81 -2.49 -3.85 6.81
CA ASN A 81 -3.28 -5.07 6.95
C ASN A 81 -3.44 -5.36 8.44
N ALA A 82 -4.68 -5.31 8.93
CA ALA A 82 -4.97 -5.23 10.36
C ALA A 82 -4.15 -4.10 11.05
N ASP A 83 -3.28 -4.45 12.00
CA ASP A 83 -2.44 -3.52 12.75
C ASP A 83 -1.01 -3.40 12.22
N LEU A 84 -0.69 -4.10 11.12
CA LEU A 84 0.63 -4.07 10.49
C LEU A 84 0.66 -3.07 9.34
N ILE A 85 1.78 -2.36 9.21
CA ILE A 85 2.02 -1.37 8.15
C ILE A 85 3.34 -1.70 7.46
N TYR A 86 3.28 -1.84 6.14
CA TYR A 86 4.40 -2.15 5.27
C TYR A 86 4.69 -0.98 4.33
N GLU A 87 5.96 -0.70 4.06
CA GLU A 87 6.34 0.16 2.94
C GLU A 87 6.48 -0.67 1.68
N VAL A 88 5.77 -0.29 0.63
CA VAL A 88 5.68 -1.07 -0.60
C VAL A 88 5.83 -0.19 -1.83
N SER A 89 6.07 -0.81 -2.97
CA SER A 89 5.80 -0.23 -4.28
C SER A 89 4.55 -0.88 -4.87
N VAL A 90 3.78 -0.11 -5.62
CA VAL A 90 2.55 -0.60 -6.27
C VAL A 90 2.60 -0.30 -7.76
N ARG A 91 2.21 -1.29 -8.57
CA ARG A 91 1.98 -1.14 -9.99
C ARG A 91 0.61 -1.70 -10.34
N ILE A 92 -0.13 -1.01 -11.20
CA ILE A 92 -1.37 -1.56 -11.74
C ILE A 92 -1.06 -2.10 -13.13
N ASP A 93 -1.24 -3.40 -13.28
CA ASP A 93 -1.11 -4.08 -14.55
C ASP A 93 -2.48 -4.20 -15.21
N ARG A 94 -2.48 -4.09 -16.55
CA ARG A 94 -3.69 -4.12 -17.36
C ARG A 94 -3.43 -4.94 -18.61
N GLN A 95 -4.02 -6.13 -18.64
CA GLN A 95 -3.90 -7.06 -19.78
C GLN A 95 -5.17 -7.02 -20.62
N ILE A 96 -5.04 -6.90 -21.94
CA ILE A 96 -6.17 -7.08 -22.87
C ILE A 96 -6.56 -8.56 -22.89
N ILE A 97 -7.83 -8.86 -22.65
CA ILE A 97 -8.34 -10.23 -22.66
C ILE A 97 -9.33 -10.51 -23.78
N GLY A 98 -9.80 -9.47 -24.48
CA GLY A 98 -10.69 -9.63 -25.62
C GLY A 98 -11.52 -8.40 -25.94
N TYR A 99 -12.51 -8.58 -26.81
CA TYR A 99 -13.46 -7.55 -27.22
C TYR A 99 -14.87 -8.02 -26.91
N TYR A 100 -15.62 -7.23 -26.14
CA TYR A 100 -16.99 -7.56 -25.73
C TYR A 100 -17.86 -6.31 -25.75
N SER A 101 -19.06 -6.43 -26.33
CA SER A 101 -20.05 -5.33 -26.43
C SER A 101 -19.47 -4.02 -26.98
N GLY A 102 -18.67 -4.11 -28.05
CA GLY A 102 -18.12 -2.93 -28.71
C GLY A 102 -16.88 -2.32 -28.03
N ARG A 103 -16.35 -2.94 -26.97
CA ARG A 103 -15.23 -2.40 -26.18
C ARG A 103 -14.17 -3.44 -25.91
N ILE A 104 -12.91 -2.99 -25.84
CA ILE A 104 -11.81 -3.82 -25.33
C ILE A 104 -12.05 -4.09 -23.85
N GLN A 105 -11.93 -5.36 -23.47
CA GLN A 105 -11.98 -5.81 -22.08
C GLN A 105 -10.56 -6.00 -21.56
N TYR A 106 -10.37 -5.58 -20.32
CA TYR A 106 -9.09 -5.71 -19.64
C TYR A 106 -9.26 -6.54 -18.38
N ASN A 107 -8.27 -7.38 -18.09
CA ASN A 107 -8.05 -7.86 -16.73
C ASN A 107 -7.10 -6.89 -16.02
N TYR A 108 -7.54 -6.35 -14.90
CA TYR A 108 -6.74 -5.46 -14.06
C TYR A 108 -6.14 -6.26 -12.90
N ARG A 109 -4.86 -6.02 -12.62
CA ARG A 109 -4.17 -6.58 -11.45
C ARG A 109 -3.47 -5.47 -10.70
N ILE A 110 -3.54 -5.53 -9.38
CA ILE A 110 -2.61 -4.76 -8.55
C ILE A 110 -1.42 -5.65 -8.21
N ILE A 111 -0.23 -5.12 -8.43
CA ILE A 111 1.03 -5.76 -8.09
C ILE A 111 1.65 -4.96 -6.95
N VAL A 112 1.95 -5.65 -5.86
CA VAL A 112 2.55 -5.06 -4.66
C VAL A 112 3.92 -5.68 -4.48
N THR A 113 4.95 -4.84 -4.43
CA THR A 113 6.33 -5.23 -4.17
C THR A 113 6.74 -4.76 -2.78
N PHE A 114 7.05 -5.71 -1.91
CA PHE A 114 7.59 -5.47 -0.58
C PHE A 114 9.09 -5.19 -0.65
N ARG A 115 9.61 -4.57 0.42
CA ARG A 115 11.04 -4.31 0.56
C ARG A 115 11.87 -5.59 0.60
N ASP A 116 11.35 -6.61 1.27
CA ASP A 116 11.99 -7.90 1.46
C ASP A 116 10.95 -9.03 1.58
N GLU A 117 11.46 -10.26 1.59
CA GLU A 117 10.64 -11.47 1.67
C GLU A 117 9.99 -11.64 3.05
N GLU A 118 10.62 -11.14 4.12
CA GLU A 118 10.08 -11.27 5.47
C GLU A 118 8.78 -10.48 5.61
N ASP A 119 8.76 -9.23 5.12
CA ASP A 119 7.56 -8.41 5.06
C ASP A 119 6.46 -9.05 4.21
N GLN A 120 6.81 -9.62 3.06
CA GLN A 120 5.86 -10.32 2.20
C GLN A 120 5.24 -11.53 2.93
N GLN A 121 6.06 -12.37 3.55
CA GLN A 121 5.60 -13.57 4.26
C GLN A 121 4.76 -13.20 5.49
N SER A 122 5.13 -12.15 6.21
CA SER A 122 4.36 -11.57 7.30
C SER A 122 2.96 -11.15 6.84
N PHE A 123 2.87 -10.47 5.69
CA PHE A 123 1.60 -10.10 5.08
C PHE A 123 0.78 -11.32 4.62
N LEU A 124 1.41 -12.29 3.93
CA LEU A 124 0.71 -13.45 3.36
C LEU A 124 0.01 -14.31 4.42
N ARG A 125 0.56 -14.38 5.64
CA ARG A 125 -0.08 -15.04 6.79
C ARG A 125 -1.43 -14.42 7.18
N ASN A 126 -1.63 -13.15 6.82
CA ASN A 126 -2.78 -12.33 7.18
C ASN A 126 -3.54 -11.78 5.96
N LYS A 127 -3.31 -12.35 4.77
CA LYS A 127 -3.80 -11.82 3.49
C LYS A 127 -5.32 -11.68 3.34
N TYR A 128 -6.09 -12.32 4.22
CA TYR A 128 -7.56 -12.26 4.23
C TYR A 128 -8.12 -11.11 5.07
N ASN A 129 -7.27 -10.38 5.80
CA ASN A 129 -7.71 -9.21 6.54
C ASN A 129 -8.03 -8.05 5.61
N GLU A 130 -8.85 -7.13 6.12
CA GLU A 130 -9.10 -5.86 5.44
C GLU A 130 -7.78 -5.12 5.23
N THR A 131 -7.55 -4.69 3.99
CA THR A 131 -6.29 -4.14 3.54
C THR A 131 -6.50 -2.75 2.95
N TYR A 132 -5.57 -1.86 3.24
CA TYR A 132 -5.62 -0.49 2.77
C TYR A 132 -4.28 -0.16 2.12
N ILE A 133 -4.32 0.41 0.91
CA ILE A 133 -3.12 0.98 0.29
C ILE A 133 -3.27 2.48 0.27
N PHE A 134 -2.20 3.12 0.72
CA PHE A 134 -2.14 4.56 0.86
C PHE A 134 -0.97 5.12 0.08
N GLY A 135 -1.24 6.09 -0.78
CA GLY A 135 -0.26 6.84 -1.53
C GLY A 135 -0.07 8.25 -0.96
N ARG A 136 1.19 8.70 -0.90
CA ARG A 136 1.53 10.11 -0.74
C ARG A 136 2.42 10.57 -1.90
N LYS A 137 1.95 11.58 -2.62
CA LYS A 137 2.78 12.40 -3.49
C LYS A 137 3.35 13.58 -2.68
N ILE A 138 4.67 13.78 -2.64
CA ILE A 138 5.26 14.97 -2.01
C ILE A 138 5.31 16.06 -3.10
N GLY A 139 4.65 17.20 -2.84
CA GLY A 139 4.69 18.37 -3.73
C GLY A 139 3.53 18.47 -4.74
N GLY A 140 2.29 18.43 -4.24
CA GLY A 140 1.09 18.87 -4.96
C GLY A 140 0.44 20.03 -4.22
#